data_AF-A0A6F9CH88-F1
#
_entry.id   AF-A0A6F9CH88-F1
#
_cell.length_a   1.000
_cell.length_b   1.000
_cell.length_c   1.000
_cell.angle_alpha   90.00
_cell.angle_beta   90.00
_cell.angle_gamma   90.00
#
_symmetry.space_group_name_H-M   'P 1'
#
loop_
_entity.id
_entity.type
_entity.pdbx_description
1 polymer ?
#
loop_
_entity_poly.entity_id
_entity_poly.type
_entity_poly.pdbx_seq_one_letter_code
_entity_poly.pdbx_strand_id
1 'polypeptide(L)'
;MALSVRSWVANEGGKHLVLVLWLGANTLLFMRTFLLYYRGQQYHYLHQMLGLGLCISRASASVLNLNCSLVLLPMCRSLLTYLRGTHTVTSRKARRLLDKSKTFHVACGVAICVFSVVHVSAHLANVVNFSIRYSEEFPSLNVARYRGEDPRLIILTTVPGITGILLVLILFLMFTASSYCIRVSNYEIFWYTHNLFIVFYIILMWCSEVPDQLRGPPPWLSQSQSD
;
A
#
# COMPACT_ATOMS: atom_id res chain seq x y z
N MET A 1 -5.85 -25.37 33.66
CA MET A 1 -5.44 -24.62 32.45
C MET A 1 -6.59 -24.22 31.51
N ALA A 2 -7.69 -24.97 31.40
CA ALA A 2 -8.78 -24.66 30.46
C ALA A 2 -9.62 -23.38 30.77
N LEU A 3 -9.74 -22.98 32.04
CA LEU A 3 -10.45 -21.74 32.43
C LEU A 3 -9.72 -20.47 31.97
N SER A 4 -8.39 -20.51 31.89
CA SER A 4 -7.54 -19.41 31.41
C SER A 4 -7.71 -19.17 29.92
N VAL A 5 -7.80 -20.24 29.11
CA VAL A 5 -7.99 -20.12 27.65
C VAL A 5 -9.39 -19.60 27.32
N ARG A 6 -10.43 -20.08 28.01
CA ARG A 6 -11.81 -19.59 27.80
C ARG A 6 -11.98 -18.11 28.20
N SER A 7 -11.39 -17.68 29.31
CA SER A 7 -11.44 -16.27 29.72
C SER A 7 -10.60 -15.38 28.80
N TRP A 8 -9.44 -15.88 28.34
CA TRP A 8 -8.58 -15.19 27.36
C TRP A 8 -9.27 -15.03 26.00
N VAL A 9 -9.87 -16.09 25.44
CA VAL A 9 -10.63 -16.03 24.18
C VAL A 9 -11.84 -15.10 24.32
N ALA A 10 -12.53 -15.12 25.46
CA ALA A 10 -13.68 -14.23 25.71
C ALA A 10 -13.29 -12.75 25.85
N ASN A 11 -12.04 -12.43 26.22
CA ASN A 11 -11.59 -11.06 26.44
C ASN A 11 -10.76 -10.51 25.26
N GLU A 12 -9.83 -11.29 24.73
CA GLU A 12 -8.87 -10.91 23.68
C GLU A 12 -9.25 -11.45 22.28
N GLY A 13 -10.15 -12.44 22.18
CA GLY A 13 -10.47 -13.12 20.93
C GLY A 13 -11.03 -12.20 19.84
N GLY A 14 -11.77 -11.14 20.21
CA GLY A 14 -12.28 -10.15 19.25
C GLY A 14 -11.17 -9.37 18.54
N LYS A 15 -10.09 -9.01 19.25
CA LYS A 15 -8.91 -8.32 18.69
C LYS A 15 -8.18 -9.22 17.71
N HIS A 16 -7.93 -10.46 18.12
CA HIS A 16 -7.24 -11.43 17.28
C HIS A 16 -8.05 -11.79 16.03
N LEU A 17 -9.37 -11.92 16.15
CA LEU A 17 -10.24 -12.17 14.99
C LEU A 17 -10.19 -11.02 13.98
N VAL A 18 -10.26 -9.77 14.42
CA VAL A 18 -10.15 -8.60 13.53
C VAL A 18 -8.78 -8.53 12.88
N LEU A 19 -7.72 -8.77 13.65
CA LEU A 19 -6.35 -8.78 13.14
C LEU A 19 -6.12 -9.91 12.14
N VAL A 20 -6.67 -11.10 12.38
CA VAL A 20 -6.62 -12.24 11.46
C VAL A 20 -7.43 -11.97 10.20
N LEU A 21 -8.62 -11.37 10.30
CA LEU A 21 -9.42 -10.96 9.14
C LEU A 21 -8.69 -9.90 8.31
N TRP A 22 -8.08 -8.90 8.96
CA TRP A 22 -7.30 -7.86 8.30
C TRP A 22 -6.05 -8.45 7.63
N LEU A 23 -5.27 -9.28 8.32
CA LEU A 23 -4.13 -9.99 7.71
C LEU A 23 -4.59 -10.85 6.54
N GLY A 24 -5.68 -11.61 6.71
CA GLY A 24 -6.27 -12.43 5.65
C GLY A 24 -6.68 -11.60 4.43
N ALA A 25 -7.30 -10.43 4.63
CA ALA A 25 -7.67 -9.52 3.55
C ALA A 25 -6.44 -8.97 2.81
N ASN A 26 -5.38 -8.58 3.55
CA ASN A 26 -4.12 -8.13 2.96
C ASN A 26 -3.45 -9.24 2.13
N THR A 27 -3.33 -10.45 2.70
CA THR A 27 -2.75 -11.59 2.01
C THR A 27 -3.58 -12.00 0.80
N LEU A 28 -4.91 -12.01 0.91
CA LEU A 28 -5.80 -12.36 -0.19
C LEU A 28 -5.68 -11.34 -1.33
N LEU A 29 -5.66 -10.04 -1.03
CA LEU A 29 -5.47 -9.00 -2.04
C LEU A 29 -4.09 -9.11 -2.70
N PHE A 30 -3.04 -9.29 -1.90
CA PHE A 30 -1.69 -9.50 -2.42
C PHE A 30 -1.65 -10.69 -3.38
N MET A 31 -2.18 -11.83 -2.97
CA MET A 31 -2.18 -13.07 -3.76
C MET A 31 -3.06 -12.96 -5.01
N ARG A 32 -4.25 -12.34 -4.91
CA ARG A 32 -5.12 -12.12 -6.07
C ARG A 32 -4.44 -11.25 -7.12
N THR A 33 -3.89 -10.10 -6.70
CA THR A 33 -3.20 -9.20 -7.62
C THR A 33 -1.94 -9.87 -8.18
N PHE A 34 -1.16 -10.55 -7.35
CA PHE A 34 0.03 -11.28 -7.80
C PHE A 34 -0.31 -12.34 -8.85
N LEU A 35 -1.33 -13.17 -8.60
CA LEU A 35 -1.77 -14.21 -9.54
C LEU A 35 -2.36 -13.62 -10.83
N LEU A 36 -3.05 -12.48 -10.75
CA LEU A 36 -3.60 -11.79 -11.91
C LEU A 36 -2.49 -11.32 -12.85
N TYR A 37 -1.42 -10.72 -12.32
CA TYR A 37 -0.26 -10.31 -13.13
C TYR A 37 0.65 -11.47 -13.53
N TYR A 38 0.65 -12.59 -12.79
CA TYR A 38 1.46 -13.77 -13.11
C TYR A 38 0.81 -14.66 -14.18
N ARG A 39 -0.51 -14.84 -14.16
CA ARG A 39 -1.25 -15.72 -15.08
C ARG A 39 -2.03 -14.99 -16.18
N GLY A 40 -2.21 -13.68 -16.07
CA GLY A 40 -2.97 -12.90 -17.04
C GLY A 40 -2.29 -12.85 -18.40
N GLN A 41 -2.92 -13.44 -19.43
CA GLN A 41 -2.42 -13.43 -20.81
C GLN A 41 -2.21 -12.00 -21.35
N GLN A 42 -3.04 -11.05 -20.91
CA GLN A 42 -2.92 -9.63 -21.29
C GLN A 42 -1.64 -8.94 -20.78
N TYR A 43 -1.00 -9.49 -19.74
CA TYR A 43 0.23 -8.94 -19.15
C TYR A 43 1.46 -9.80 -19.43
N HIS A 44 1.35 -10.82 -20.29
CA HIS A 44 2.41 -11.79 -20.54
C HIS A 44 3.72 -11.14 -21.03
N TYR A 45 3.63 -10.21 -21.99
CA TYR A 45 4.77 -9.45 -22.49
C TYR A 45 5.41 -8.57 -21.40
N LEU A 46 4.59 -7.91 -20.60
CA LEU A 46 5.05 -7.04 -19.52
C LEU A 46 5.74 -7.86 -18.40
N HIS A 47 5.23 -9.05 -18.12
CA HIS A 47 5.84 -10.01 -17.20
C HIS A 47 7.17 -10.58 -17.75
N GLN A 48 7.27 -10.89 -19.05
CA GLN A 48 8.54 -11.34 -19.65
C GLN A 48 9.64 -10.26 -19.56
N MET A 49 9.27 -8.99 -19.73
CA MET A 49 10.21 -7.86 -19.65
C MET A 49 10.63 -7.53 -18.21
N LEU A 50 9.67 -7.33 -17.29
CA LEU A 50 9.96 -6.87 -15.92
C LEU A 50 10.14 -8.02 -14.89
N GLY A 51 9.68 -9.22 -15.22
CA GLY A 51 9.72 -10.38 -14.34
C GLY A 51 8.82 -10.25 -13.10
N LEU A 52 9.26 -10.87 -12.00
CA LEU A 52 8.53 -10.90 -10.74
C LEU A 52 8.39 -9.52 -10.08
N GLY A 53 9.27 -8.57 -10.40
CA GLY A 53 9.24 -7.22 -9.81
C GLY A 53 7.95 -6.46 -10.14
N LEU A 54 7.37 -6.68 -11.33
CA LEU A 54 6.09 -6.08 -11.72
C LEU A 54 4.94 -6.61 -10.85
N CYS A 55 4.87 -7.93 -10.71
CA CYS A 55 3.83 -8.60 -9.92
C CYS A 55 3.89 -8.15 -8.46
N ILE A 56 5.10 -8.07 -7.90
CA ILE A 56 5.33 -7.65 -6.50
C ILE A 56 5.01 -6.16 -6.32
N SER A 57 5.44 -5.29 -7.25
CA SER A 57 5.14 -3.84 -7.20
C SER A 57 3.63 -3.58 -7.25
N ARG A 58 2.90 -4.24 -8.15
CA ARG A 58 1.44 -4.07 -8.28
C ARG A 58 0.68 -4.67 -7.09
N ALA A 59 1.08 -5.86 -6.63
CA ALA A 59 0.47 -6.48 -5.45
C ALA A 59 0.69 -5.66 -4.18
N SER A 60 1.91 -5.17 -3.95
CA SER A 60 2.23 -4.29 -2.83
C SER A 60 1.51 -2.94 -2.91
N ALA A 61 1.33 -2.35 -4.10
CA ALA A 61 0.55 -1.13 -4.29
C ALA A 61 -0.93 -1.31 -3.91
N SER A 62 -1.57 -2.42 -4.32
CA SER A 62 -2.96 -2.71 -3.91
C SER A 62 -3.11 -2.84 -2.40
N VAL A 63 -2.15 -3.50 -1.75
CA VAL A 63 -2.12 -3.66 -0.29
C VAL A 63 -1.87 -2.32 0.41
N LEU A 64 -0.97 -1.49 -0.11
CA LEU A 64 -0.72 -0.15 0.40
C LEU A 64 -1.97 0.71 0.30
N ASN A 65 -2.67 0.72 -0.83
CA ASN A 65 -3.91 1.48 -1.01
C ASN A 65 -4.96 1.06 0.01
N LEU A 66 -5.15 -0.25 0.23
CA LEU A 66 -6.06 -0.75 1.26
C LEU A 66 -5.66 -0.23 2.65
N ASN A 67 -4.39 -0.43 3.05
CA ASN A 67 -3.96 -0.04 4.39
C ASN A 67 -3.99 1.48 4.60
N CYS A 68 -3.67 2.27 3.57
CA CYS A 68 -3.79 3.73 3.57
C CYS A 68 -5.25 4.17 3.70
N SER A 69 -6.24 3.44 3.19
CA SER A 69 -7.65 3.75 3.50
C SER A 69 -8.04 3.30 4.91
N LEU A 70 -7.60 2.11 5.33
CA LEU A 70 -7.95 1.53 6.62
C LEU A 70 -7.32 2.25 7.81
N VAL A 71 -6.17 2.90 7.66
CA VAL A 71 -5.47 3.63 8.74
C VAL A 71 -6.24 4.89 9.19
N LEU A 72 -7.08 5.47 8.32
CA LEU A 72 -7.93 6.62 8.63
C LEU A 72 -9.20 6.24 9.40
N LEU A 73 -9.77 5.06 9.12
CA LEU A 73 -11.02 4.60 9.74
C LEU A 73 -11.00 4.67 11.29
N PRO A 74 -9.93 4.24 11.99
CA PRO A 74 -9.79 4.39 13.44
C PRO A 74 -9.81 5.82 13.98
N MET A 75 -9.44 6.81 13.16
CA MET A 75 -9.32 8.21 13.55
C MET A 75 -10.61 8.99 13.30
N CYS A 76 -11.51 8.47 12.45
CA CYS A 76 -12.85 9.02 12.22
C CYS A 76 -13.80 8.73 13.40
N ARG A 77 -13.58 9.37 14.55
CA ARG A 77 -14.36 9.16 15.79
C ARG A 77 -15.88 9.32 15.61
N SER A 78 -16.33 10.23 14.75
CA SER A 78 -17.75 10.45 14.45
C SER A 78 -18.37 9.26 13.70
N LEU A 79 -17.67 8.71 12.70
CA LEU A 79 -18.10 7.51 11.99
C LEU A 79 -18.16 6.30 12.93
N LEU A 80 -17.15 6.15 13.78
CA LEU A 80 -17.13 5.11 14.82
C LEU A 80 -18.29 5.25 15.81
N THR A 81 -18.68 6.48 16.15
CA THR A 81 -19.82 6.76 17.03
C THR A 81 -21.16 6.50 16.32
N TYR A 82 -21.27 6.78 15.03
CA TYR A 82 -22.44 6.43 14.21
C TYR A 82 -22.61 4.91 14.04
N LEU A 83 -21.51 4.19 13.77
CA LEU A 83 -21.46 2.73 13.74
C LEU A 83 -21.82 2.09 15.09
N ARG A 84 -21.65 2.82 16.19
CA ARG A 84 -22.09 2.42 17.53
C ARG A 84 -23.60 2.59 17.76
N GLY A 85 -24.25 3.49 17.02
CA GLY A 85 -25.69 3.74 17.10
C GLY A 85 -26.54 2.87 16.16
N THR A 86 -25.92 2.20 15.18
CA THR A 86 -26.62 1.27 14.28
C THR A 86 -26.91 -0.05 14.99
N HIS A 87 -28.19 -0.34 15.20
CA HIS A 87 -28.72 -1.44 16.01
C HIS A 87 -28.35 -2.85 15.53
N THR A 88 -27.76 -2.99 14.33
CA THR A 88 -27.36 -4.26 13.69
C THR A 88 -26.09 -4.87 14.31
N VAL A 89 -25.31 -4.11 15.08
CA VAL A 89 -24.11 -4.62 15.78
C VAL A 89 -24.33 -4.59 17.29
N THR A 90 -25.31 -5.37 17.76
CA THR A 90 -25.58 -5.61 19.18
C THR A 90 -24.45 -6.44 19.80
N SER A 91 -23.27 -5.88 20.01
CA SER A 91 -22.23 -6.65 20.71
C SER A 91 -21.20 -5.78 21.41
N ARG A 92 -20.96 -6.10 22.69
CA ARG A 92 -19.77 -5.71 23.46
C ARG A 92 -18.46 -5.82 22.65
N LYS A 93 -18.43 -6.65 21.59
CA LYS A 93 -17.34 -6.76 20.61
C LYS A 93 -17.05 -5.47 19.83
N ALA A 94 -18.05 -4.75 19.33
CA ALA A 94 -17.84 -3.50 18.58
C ALA A 94 -17.31 -2.38 19.48
N ARG A 95 -17.80 -2.31 20.72
CA ARG A 95 -17.30 -1.37 21.75
C ARG A 95 -15.83 -1.65 22.09
N ARG A 96 -15.45 -2.93 22.29
CA ARG A 96 -14.05 -3.33 22.48
C ARG A 96 -13.16 -3.09 21.25
N LEU A 97 -13.69 -3.27 20.05
CA LEU A 97 -13.01 -2.95 18.79
C LEU A 97 -12.66 -1.46 18.71
N LEU A 98 -13.60 -0.61 19.14
CA LEU A 98 -13.49 0.84 19.13
C LEU A 98 -12.53 1.34 20.23
N ASP A 99 -12.56 0.74 21.42
CA ASP A 99 -11.61 1.01 22.52
C ASP A 99 -10.15 0.65 22.14
N LYS A 100 -9.95 -0.16 21.10
CA LYS A 100 -8.63 -0.59 20.60
C LYS A 100 -8.32 -0.09 19.18
N SER A 101 -9.12 0.84 18.64
CA SER A 101 -8.93 1.37 17.28
C SER A 101 -7.55 2.00 17.09
N LYS A 102 -7.00 2.64 18.13
CA LYS A 102 -5.63 3.21 18.12
C LYS A 102 -4.57 2.12 17.89
N THR A 103 -4.71 0.95 18.51
CA THR A 103 -3.78 -0.18 18.30
C THR A 103 -3.87 -0.70 16.86
N PHE A 104 -5.08 -0.72 16.29
CA PHE A 104 -5.29 -1.09 14.89
C PHE A 104 -4.68 -0.05 13.93
N HIS A 105 -4.81 1.25 14.21
CA HIS A 105 -4.14 2.31 13.44
C HIS A 105 -2.62 2.14 13.43
N VAL A 106 -2.02 1.87 14.59
CA VAL A 106 -0.56 1.61 14.68
C VAL A 106 -0.18 0.35 13.89
N ALA A 107 -0.97 -0.73 13.97
CA ALA A 107 -0.72 -1.95 13.20
C ALA A 107 -0.78 -1.70 11.68
N CYS A 108 -1.79 -0.94 11.21
CA CYS A 108 -1.89 -0.51 9.81
C CYS A 108 -0.68 0.36 9.42
N GLY A 109 -0.27 1.30 10.26
CA GLY A 109 0.90 2.16 10.02
C GLY A 109 2.20 1.35 9.84
N VAL A 110 2.42 0.33 10.68
CA VAL A 110 3.57 -0.58 10.54
C VAL A 110 3.48 -1.38 9.24
N ALA A 111 2.30 -1.90 8.88
CA ALA A 111 2.11 -2.59 7.61
C ALA A 111 2.38 -1.69 6.40
N ILE A 112 1.90 -0.44 6.41
CA ILE A 112 2.18 0.54 5.36
C ILE A 112 3.70 0.73 5.21
N CYS A 113 4.44 0.85 6.31
CA CYS A 113 5.90 0.98 6.24
C CYS A 113 6.56 -0.26 5.61
N VAL A 114 6.20 -1.46 6.07
CA VAL A 114 6.77 -2.71 5.53
C VAL A 114 6.45 -2.88 4.04
N PHE A 115 5.18 -2.72 3.64
CA PHE A 115 4.79 -2.84 2.24
C PHE A 115 5.34 -1.70 1.37
N SER A 116 5.61 -0.52 1.93
CA SER A 116 6.28 0.59 1.24
C SER A 116 7.72 0.23 0.89
N VAL A 117 8.47 -0.37 1.81
CA VAL A 117 9.83 -0.86 1.52
C VAL A 117 9.80 -1.93 0.42
N VAL A 118 8.88 -2.90 0.53
CA VAL A 118 8.71 -3.94 -0.50
C VAL A 118 8.36 -3.31 -1.86
N HIS A 119 7.44 -2.36 -1.89
CA HIS A 119 7.01 -1.66 -3.09
C HIS A 119 8.15 -0.89 -3.76
N VAL A 120 8.92 -0.11 -2.98
CA VAL A 120 10.09 0.64 -3.49
C VAL A 120 11.17 -0.31 -4.00
N SER A 121 11.46 -1.39 -3.27
CA SER A 121 12.45 -2.39 -3.70
C SER A 121 12.03 -3.07 -5.02
N ALA A 122 10.74 -3.37 -5.19
CA ALA A 122 10.20 -3.92 -6.42
C ALA A 122 10.26 -2.92 -7.58
N HIS A 123 9.99 -1.63 -7.34
CA HIS A 123 10.20 -0.58 -8.35
C HIS A 123 11.66 -0.43 -8.74
N LEU A 124 12.59 -0.49 -7.79
CA LEU A 124 14.02 -0.45 -8.08
C LEU A 124 14.45 -1.64 -8.96
N ALA A 125 14.01 -2.86 -8.60
CA ALA A 125 14.25 -4.05 -9.42
C ALA A 125 13.66 -3.92 -10.83
N ASN A 126 12.46 -3.33 -10.94
CA ASN A 126 11.82 -3.06 -12.23
C ASN A 126 12.63 -2.07 -13.08
N VAL A 127 13.10 -0.96 -12.50
CA VAL A 127 13.90 0.04 -13.23
C VAL A 127 15.25 -0.55 -13.67
N VAL A 128 15.88 -1.36 -12.83
CA VAL A 128 17.11 -2.08 -13.20
C VAL A 128 16.84 -3.05 -14.35
N ASN A 129 15.75 -3.80 -14.30
CA ASN A 129 15.34 -4.69 -15.39
C ASN A 129 15.05 -3.91 -16.68
N PHE A 130 14.43 -2.72 -16.61
CA PHE A 130 14.22 -1.85 -17.76
C PHE A 130 15.56 -1.37 -18.38
N SER A 131 16.56 -1.05 -17.56
CA SER A 131 17.88 -0.61 -18.04
C SER A 131 18.65 -1.75 -18.73
N ILE A 132 18.58 -2.97 -18.17
CA ILE A 132 19.30 -4.15 -18.69
C ILE A 132 18.58 -4.77 -19.91
N ARG A 133 17.25 -4.87 -19.88
CA ARG A 133 16.41 -5.52 -20.91
C ARG A 133 15.75 -4.53 -21.85
N TYR A 134 16.43 -3.43 -22.16
CA TYR A 134 15.97 -2.46 -23.15
C TYR A 134 15.77 -3.16 -24.51
N SER A 135 14.53 -3.15 -25.01
CA SER A 135 14.18 -3.64 -26.34
C SER A 135 13.72 -2.48 -27.20
N GLU A 136 14.35 -2.27 -28.36
CA GLU A 136 13.99 -1.22 -29.32
C GLU A 136 12.64 -1.45 -30.00
N GLU A 137 12.06 -2.64 -29.84
CA GLU A 137 10.87 -3.09 -30.56
C GLU A 137 9.55 -2.48 -30.04
N PHE A 138 9.53 -1.96 -28.80
CA PHE A 138 8.33 -1.36 -28.18
C PHE A 138 8.64 -0.06 -27.40
N PRO A 139 8.90 1.06 -28.09
CA PRO A 139 9.26 2.33 -27.45
C PRO A 139 8.14 2.92 -26.56
N SER A 140 6.87 2.52 -26.73
CA SER A 140 5.75 2.94 -25.88
C SER A 140 5.70 2.26 -24.52
N LEU A 141 6.42 1.15 -24.34
CA LEU A 141 6.52 0.41 -23.07
C LEU A 141 7.81 0.74 -22.29
N ASN A 142 8.77 1.39 -22.95
CA ASN A 142 10.05 1.73 -22.36
C ASN A 142 9.98 3.06 -21.63
N VAL A 143 10.18 3.01 -20.32
CA VAL A 143 10.37 4.22 -19.48
C VAL A 143 11.79 4.81 -19.67
N ALA A 144 12.73 4.00 -20.16
CA ALA A 144 14.11 4.42 -20.46
C ALA A 144 14.21 5.08 -21.84
N ARG A 145 14.93 6.20 -21.92
CA ARG A 145 15.09 7.00 -23.14
C ARG A 145 16.21 6.46 -24.05
N TYR A 146 17.11 5.64 -23.50
CA TYR A 146 18.17 4.92 -24.21
C TYR A 146 18.61 3.65 -23.46
N ARG A 147 19.26 2.73 -24.17
CA ARG A 147 19.80 1.48 -23.64
C ARG A 147 20.90 1.76 -22.61
N GLY A 148 20.74 1.25 -21.39
CA GLY A 148 21.73 1.45 -20.31
C GLY A 148 21.65 2.81 -19.61
N GLU A 149 20.54 3.54 -19.72
CA GLU A 149 20.31 4.74 -18.93
C GLU A 149 20.40 4.44 -17.43
N ASP A 150 21.05 5.33 -16.69
CA ASP A 150 21.25 5.19 -15.26
C ASP A 150 19.87 5.07 -14.57
N PRO A 151 19.62 3.98 -13.82
CA PRO A 151 18.35 3.76 -13.10
C PRO A 151 17.94 4.94 -12.22
N ARG A 152 18.93 5.67 -11.69
CA ARG A 152 18.73 6.87 -10.87
C ARG A 152 18.15 8.02 -11.68
N LEU A 153 18.59 8.20 -12.92
CA LEU A 153 18.10 9.24 -13.81
C LEU A 153 16.64 8.98 -14.20
N ILE A 154 16.28 7.71 -14.47
CA ILE A 154 14.90 7.30 -14.77
C ILE A 154 13.97 7.60 -13.60
N ILE A 155 14.39 7.29 -12.36
CA ILE A 155 13.59 7.59 -11.16
C ILE A 155 13.44 9.10 -10.94
N LEU A 156 14.49 9.89 -11.17
CA LEU A 156 14.48 11.34 -10.94
C LEU A 156 13.81 12.15 -12.07
N THR A 157 13.62 11.56 -13.25
CA THR A 157 12.98 12.23 -14.39
C THR A 157 11.49 11.86 -14.53
N THR A 158 11.06 10.76 -13.90
CA THR A 158 9.67 10.32 -13.93
C THR A 158 8.85 10.97 -12.82
N VAL A 159 7.68 11.50 -13.17
CA VAL A 159 6.70 12.02 -12.20
C VAL A 159 6.41 11.01 -11.07
N PRO A 160 6.10 9.72 -11.33
CA PRO A 160 5.87 8.75 -10.25
C PRO A 160 7.12 8.45 -9.41
N GLY A 161 8.32 8.63 -9.94
CA GLY A 161 9.56 8.43 -9.19
C GLY A 161 9.83 9.55 -8.19
N ILE A 162 9.69 10.81 -8.61
CA ILE A 162 9.84 11.99 -7.72
C ILE A 162 8.78 11.98 -6.63
N THR A 163 7.50 11.77 -6.98
CA THR A 163 6.41 11.72 -6.00
C THR A 163 6.59 10.54 -5.03
N GLY A 164 7.06 9.39 -5.51
CA GLY A 164 7.38 8.22 -4.68
C GLY A 164 8.46 8.51 -3.63
N ILE A 165 9.56 9.16 -4.01
CA ILE A 165 10.62 9.56 -3.06
C ILE A 165 10.05 10.51 -1.99
N LEU A 166 9.26 11.50 -2.41
CA LEU A 166 8.65 12.45 -1.49
C LEU A 166 7.67 11.77 -0.51
N LEU A 167 6.85 10.82 -0.99
CA LEU A 167 5.94 10.03 -0.16
C LEU A 167 6.69 9.19 0.88
N VAL A 168 7.77 8.51 0.48
CA VAL A 168 8.59 7.70 1.40
C VAL A 168 9.25 8.59 2.46
N LEU A 169 9.75 9.76 2.08
CA LEU A 169 10.35 10.72 3.02
C LEU A 169 9.32 11.19 4.05
N ILE A 170 8.12 11.60 3.62
CA ILE A 170 7.04 12.03 4.51
C ILE A 170 6.62 10.88 5.44
N LEU A 171 6.45 9.66 4.89
CA LEU A 171 6.10 8.48 5.67
C LEU A 171 7.16 8.16 6.73
N PHE A 172 8.44 8.26 6.37
CA PHE A 172 9.56 8.03 7.29
C PHE A 172 9.58 9.06 8.43
N LEU A 173 9.36 10.34 8.13
CA LEU A 173 9.28 11.40 9.13
C LEU A 173 8.09 11.18 10.09
N MET A 174 6.91 10.89 9.54
CA MET A 174 5.71 10.59 10.33
C MET A 174 5.90 9.38 11.24
N PHE A 175 6.48 8.30 10.72
CA PHE A 175 6.70 7.06 11.48
C PHE A 175 7.73 7.25 12.60
N THR A 176 8.85 7.91 12.28
CA THR A 176 9.92 8.19 13.25
C THR A 176 9.40 9.08 14.37
N ALA A 177 8.72 10.18 14.05
CA ALA A 177 8.15 11.08 15.06
C ALA A 177 7.01 10.45 15.89
N SER A 178 6.30 9.47 15.32
CA SER A 178 5.27 8.68 16.04
C SER A 178 5.86 7.59 16.96
N SER A 179 7.17 7.34 16.87
CA SER A 179 7.85 6.37 17.73
C SER A 179 7.75 6.77 19.22
N TYR A 180 7.70 5.77 20.09
CA TYR A 180 7.47 5.96 21.53
C TYR A 180 8.47 6.97 22.15
N CYS A 181 9.75 6.87 21.79
CA CYS A 181 10.80 7.75 22.31
C CYS A 181 10.54 9.23 22.02
N ILE A 182 10.22 9.56 20.76
CA ILE A 182 10.01 10.95 20.32
C ILE A 182 8.70 11.49 20.87
N ARG A 183 7.63 10.69 20.83
CA ARG A 183 6.30 11.10 21.31
C ARG A 183 6.26 11.41 22.80
N VAL A 184 7.06 10.70 23.61
CA VAL A 184 7.17 10.96 25.06
C VAL A 184 8.10 12.14 25.34
N SER A 185 9.16 12.31 24.54
CA SER A 185 10.10 13.43 24.70
C SER A 185 9.51 14.77 24.30
N ASN A 186 8.76 14.83 23.19
CA ASN A 186 8.18 16.08 22.70
C ASN A 186 6.91 15.81 21.87
N TYR A 187 5.74 16.05 22.48
CA TYR A 187 4.45 15.80 21.85
C TYR A 187 4.15 16.75 20.69
N GLU A 188 4.67 17.98 20.72
CA GLU A 188 4.46 18.98 19.65
C GLU A 188 5.08 18.50 18.33
N ILE A 189 6.28 17.94 18.37
CA ILE A 189 6.96 17.37 17.18
C ILE A 189 6.10 16.26 16.58
N PHE A 190 5.58 15.36 17.42
CA PHE A 190 4.65 14.32 16.96
C PHE A 190 3.44 14.94 16.28
N TRP A 191 2.80 15.94 16.87
CA TRP A 191 1.59 16.55 16.30
C TRP A 191 1.85 17.21 14.95
N TYR A 192 2.87 18.07 14.85
CA TYR A 192 3.19 18.77 13.59
C TYR A 192 3.60 17.82 12.47
N THR A 193 4.48 16.87 12.76
CA THR A 193 4.94 15.90 11.76
C THR A 193 3.83 14.94 11.35
N HIS A 194 2.95 14.52 12.28
CA HIS A 194 1.87 13.60 11.95
C HIS A 194 0.82 14.26 11.06
N ASN A 195 0.59 15.58 11.18
CA ASN A 195 -0.28 16.36 10.27
C ASN A 195 0.17 16.36 8.81
N LEU A 196 1.42 15.98 8.52
CA LEU A 196 1.89 15.75 7.15
C LEU A 196 1.12 14.65 6.42
N PHE A 197 0.28 13.86 7.12
CA PHE A 197 -0.63 12.91 6.49
C PHE A 197 -1.50 13.58 5.41
N ILE A 198 -1.91 14.83 5.59
CA ILE A 198 -2.73 15.56 4.59
C ILE A 198 -1.94 15.71 3.27
N VAL A 199 -0.70 16.16 3.38
CA VAL A 199 0.21 16.31 2.24
C VAL A 199 0.50 14.95 1.60
N PHE A 200 0.69 13.91 2.41
CA PHE A 200 0.86 12.53 1.94
C PHE A 200 -0.33 12.07 1.07
N TYR A 201 -1.58 12.30 1.50
CA TYR A 201 -2.75 11.91 0.69
C TYR A 201 -2.93 12.76 -0.58
N ILE A 202 -2.59 14.05 -0.54
CA ILE A 202 -2.62 14.91 -1.73
C ILE A 202 -1.63 14.37 -2.79
N ILE A 203 -0.40 14.08 -2.38
CA ILE A 203 0.62 13.53 -3.28
C ILE A 203 0.23 12.13 -3.75
N LEU A 204 -0.33 11.29 -2.87
CA LEU A 204 -0.80 9.95 -3.23
C LEU A 204 -1.90 10.01 -4.29
N MET A 205 -2.86 10.93 -4.15
CA MET A 205 -3.94 11.12 -5.12
C MET A 205 -3.38 11.62 -6.46
N TRP A 206 -2.53 12.64 -6.42
CA TRP A 206 -1.85 13.18 -7.60
C TRP A 206 -1.05 12.11 -8.34
N CYS A 207 -0.29 11.29 -7.59
CA CYS A 207 0.46 10.18 -8.15
C CYS A 207 -0.45 9.10 -8.76
N SER A 208 -1.65 8.92 -8.22
CA SER A 208 -2.61 7.92 -8.71
C SER A 208 -3.31 8.34 -10.01
N GLU A 209 -3.43 9.65 -10.26
CA GLU A 209 -3.99 10.26 -11.48
C GLU A 209 -3.00 10.29 -12.65
N VAL A 210 -1.69 10.24 -12.38
CA VAL A 210 -0.70 10.05 -13.44
C VAL A 210 -1.04 8.73 -14.15
N PRO A 211 -1.33 8.76 -15.47
CA PRO A 211 -1.53 7.55 -16.22
C PRO A 211 -0.23 6.76 -16.15
N ASP A 212 -0.22 5.72 -15.32
CA ASP A 212 0.62 4.57 -15.60
C ASP A 212 0.33 4.24 -17.06
N GLN A 213 1.26 4.50 -17.97
CA GLN A 213 1.24 3.97 -19.35
C GLN A 213 1.07 2.43 -19.37
N LEU A 214 1.12 1.80 -18.19
CA LEU A 214 0.96 0.38 -17.88
C LEU A 214 -0.41 0.00 -17.28
N ARG A 215 -1.34 0.94 -17.07
CA ARG A 215 -2.71 0.63 -16.58
C ARG A 215 -3.68 0.25 -17.71
N GLY A 216 -3.40 0.66 -18.93
CA GLY A 216 -4.17 0.24 -20.10
C GLY A 216 -3.74 -1.15 -20.57
N PRO A 217 -4.65 -2.02 -21.04
CA PRO A 217 -4.25 -3.08 -21.93
C PRO A 217 -3.50 -2.42 -23.11
N PRO A 218 -2.41 -3.00 -23.59
CA PRO A 218 -1.69 -2.42 -24.69
C PRO A 218 -2.62 -2.21 -25.91
N PRO A 219 -2.44 -1.15 -26.71
CA PRO A 219 -3.40 -0.71 -27.72
C PRO A 219 -3.80 -1.76 -28.78
N TRP A 220 -3.03 -2.84 -28.93
CA TRP A 220 -3.38 -3.97 -29.79
C TRP A 220 -4.48 -4.89 -29.22
N LEU A 221 -4.74 -4.86 -27.91
CA LEU A 221 -5.87 -5.59 -27.29
C LEU A 221 -7.21 -4.85 -27.46
N SER A 222 -7.21 -3.54 -27.72
CA SER A 222 -8.41 -2.82 -28.12
C SER A 222 -8.80 -3.02 -29.59
N GLN A 223 -7.86 -3.48 -30.43
CA GLN A 223 -8.15 -3.76 -31.84
C GLN A 223 -8.70 -5.18 -32.07
N SER A 224 -8.44 -6.14 -31.16
CA SER A 224 -8.93 -7.52 -31.32
C SER A 224 -10.36 -7.75 -30.80
N GLN A 225 -11.06 -6.71 -30.34
CA GLN A 225 -12.46 -6.78 -29.88
C GLN A 225 -13.43 -6.01 -30.78
N SER A 226 -12.91 -5.36 -31.83
CA SER A 226 -13.71 -4.62 -32.83
C SER A 226 -13.84 -5.34 -34.18
N ASP A 227 -13.27 -6.55 -34.31
CA ASP A 227 -13.39 -7.42 -35.48
C ASP A 227 -14.11 -8.73 -35.13
#